data_AF-A0A820FRR6-F1
#
_entry.id   AF-A0A820FRR6-F1
#
_cell.length_a   1.000
_cell.length_b   1.000
_cell.length_c   1.000
_cell.angle_alpha   90.00
_cell.angle_beta   90.00
_cell.angle_gamma   90.00
#
_symmetry.space_group_name_H-M   'P 1'
#
loop_
_entity.id
_entity.type
_entity.pdbx_description
1 polymer ?
#
loop_
_entity_poly.entity_id
_entity_poly.type
_entity_poly.pdbx_seq_one_letter_code
_entity_poly.pdbx_strand_id
1 'polypeptide(L)'
;SDFKSPSVTISQHIIDDILIPVLKSIYNYFQYEIKIERRVEIYKELEDRECIYSRTRRQFLPAKYFCLNLPITDEIPPFIFSLDTEFHEYKEFFLQIGTQPEPHPMLYGDILRKLSKVCEQDYLNSNELCKSLKAMECFFKYLATSTTITPQTKLPGLYLVSNDFKLIKSNDIVIMDDKTKLDYMTKLNQDKFMFNPNERVLKLDPNPPSSNSKPSNTATNLKDITDKIFVSQRPVLFSQKYEESFSITIPEDEESHRQRFLFNLERKYNQLLSSRHLHRCMARVIANHVARQQNPKIISLDDVENLIRQRLTFVKVTCVEYLETNLIYKKTQQKIDTSVDEKAVYLVVEGEENVILYISMKHTEQPYFTLCLARALSPCLGLSELQLDNSVMAALLATTIGQMAKLLN
;
A
#
# COMPACT_ATOMS: atom_id res chain seq x y z
N SER A 1 -43.49 50.27 8.00
CA SER A 1 -43.07 49.95 9.38
C SER A 1 -43.24 48.45 9.56
N ASP A 2 -42.26 47.68 9.06
CA ASP A 2 -42.31 46.22 9.11
C ASP A 2 -41.47 45.74 10.29
N PHE A 3 -42.16 45.15 11.27
CA PHE A 3 -41.58 44.44 12.39
C PHE A 3 -40.84 43.21 11.87
N LYS A 4 -39.50 43.28 11.78
CA LYS A 4 -38.66 42.08 11.83
C LYS A 4 -38.57 41.65 13.29
N SER A 5 -39.24 40.55 13.63
CA SER A 5 -39.03 39.82 14.88
C SER A 5 -37.54 39.45 15.00
N PRO A 6 -36.87 39.73 16.13
CA PRO A 6 -35.50 39.31 16.34
C PRO A 6 -35.49 37.78 16.51
N SER A 7 -34.91 37.05 15.56
CA SER A 7 -34.58 35.65 15.74
C SER A 7 -33.52 35.56 16.83
N VAL A 8 -33.90 35.07 18.01
CA VAL A 8 -32.96 34.81 19.11
C VAL A 8 -32.10 33.62 18.70
N THR A 9 -30.88 33.90 18.26
CA THR A 9 -29.87 32.87 18.01
C THR A 9 -29.31 32.44 19.36
N ILE A 10 -29.93 31.44 19.99
CA ILE A 10 -29.41 30.82 21.22
C ILE A 10 -28.06 30.17 20.89
N SER A 11 -27.02 30.47 21.66
CA SER A 11 -25.69 29.87 21.49
C SER A 11 -25.76 28.35 21.69
N GLN A 12 -25.10 27.57 20.82
CA GLN A 12 -25.08 26.10 20.87
C GLN A 12 -24.64 25.56 22.24
N HIS A 13 -23.70 26.24 22.89
CA HIS A 13 -23.26 25.89 24.25
C HIS A 13 -24.40 25.91 25.26
N ILE A 14 -25.31 26.88 25.15
CA ILE A 14 -26.47 27.00 26.07
C ILE A 14 -27.45 25.85 25.85
N ILE A 15 -27.62 25.41 24.61
CA ILE A 15 -28.50 24.27 24.29
C ILE A 15 -27.89 22.98 24.85
N ASP A 16 -26.59 22.76 24.65
CA ASP A 16 -25.91 21.57 25.15
C ASP A 16 -25.86 21.56 26.70
N ASP A 17 -25.67 22.72 27.35
CA ASP A 17 -25.66 22.88 28.82
C ASP A 17 -26.99 22.47 29.47
N ILE A 18 -28.11 22.59 28.75
CA ILE A 18 -29.44 22.18 29.23
C ILE A 18 -29.74 20.74 28.82
N LEU A 19 -29.45 20.39 27.57
CA LEU A 19 -29.86 19.11 26.99
C LEU A 19 -29.09 17.94 27.60
N ILE A 20 -27.77 18.09 27.79
CA ILE A 20 -26.92 17.01 28.29
C ILE A 20 -27.36 16.53 29.68
N PRO A 21 -27.56 17.39 30.70
CA PRO A 21 -28.03 16.95 32.01
C PRO A 21 -29.37 16.20 31.96
N VAL A 22 -30.29 16.68 31.12
CA VAL A 22 -31.60 16.02 30.94
C VAL A 22 -31.42 14.62 30.34
N LEU A 23 -30.60 14.49 29.29
CA LEU A 23 -30.30 13.20 28.68
C LEU A 23 -29.62 12.25 29.65
N LYS A 24 -28.68 12.74 30.47
CA LYS A 24 -28.05 11.96 31.53
C LYS A 24 -29.07 11.38 32.52
N SER A 25 -30.03 12.19 32.99
CA SER A 25 -31.11 11.71 33.86
C SER A 25 -31.97 10.64 33.20
N ILE A 26 -32.30 10.83 31.91
CA ILE A 26 -33.09 9.88 31.13
C ILE A 26 -32.32 8.56 30.95
N TYR A 27 -31.07 8.59 30.51
CA TYR A 27 -30.26 7.38 30.32
C TYR A 27 -29.98 6.66 31.64
N ASN A 28 -29.83 7.39 32.74
CA ASN A 28 -29.71 6.83 34.07
C ASN A 28 -30.96 6.01 34.44
N TYR A 29 -32.16 6.53 34.18
CA TYR A 29 -33.41 5.79 34.37
C TYR A 29 -33.44 4.50 33.53
N PHE A 30 -33.08 4.57 32.24
CA PHE A 30 -33.05 3.40 31.36
C PHE A 30 -32.01 2.35 31.77
N GLN A 31 -30.86 2.76 32.31
CA GLN A 31 -29.81 1.83 32.72
C GLN A 31 -30.10 1.15 34.06
N TYR A 32 -30.61 1.87 35.06
CA TYR A 32 -30.73 1.37 36.43
C TYR A 32 -32.17 1.04 36.83
N GLU A 33 -33.11 1.95 36.62
CA GLU A 33 -34.48 1.80 37.12
C GLU A 33 -35.30 0.79 36.31
N ILE A 34 -35.18 0.79 34.98
CA ILE A 34 -35.91 -0.18 34.12
C ILE A 34 -35.44 -1.62 34.35
N LYS A 35 -34.16 -1.82 34.66
CA LYS A 35 -33.65 -3.15 35.02
C LYS A 35 -34.32 -3.68 36.30
N ILE A 36 -34.56 -2.80 37.27
CA ILE A 36 -35.25 -3.13 38.52
C ILE A 36 -36.72 -3.45 38.23
N GLU A 37 -37.38 -2.69 37.36
CA GLU A 37 -38.77 -2.91 36.95
C GLU A 37 -38.98 -4.14 36.03
N ARG A 38 -37.90 -4.80 35.57
CA ARG A 38 -37.90 -5.95 34.64
C ARG A 38 -38.63 -5.72 33.30
N ARG A 39 -38.74 -4.46 32.85
CA ARG A 39 -39.39 -4.09 31.57
C ARG A 39 -38.42 -4.10 30.40
N VAL A 40 -37.81 -5.25 30.15
CA VAL A 40 -36.74 -5.40 29.16
C VAL A 40 -37.28 -5.23 27.72
N GLU A 41 -38.60 -5.32 27.50
CA GLU A 41 -39.20 -5.07 26.19
C GLU A 41 -38.95 -3.65 25.68
N ILE A 42 -38.79 -2.68 26.59
CA ILE A 42 -38.55 -1.28 26.27
C ILE A 42 -37.26 -1.10 25.46
N TYR A 43 -36.22 -1.91 25.69
CA TYR A 43 -34.97 -1.79 24.91
C TYR A 43 -35.19 -2.12 23.44
N LYS A 44 -36.07 -3.08 23.11
CA LYS A 44 -36.44 -3.39 21.72
C LYS A 44 -37.24 -2.26 21.08
N GLU A 45 -38.12 -1.62 21.85
CA GLU A 45 -38.86 -0.46 21.34
C GLU A 45 -37.97 0.74 21.03
N LEU A 46 -36.84 0.87 21.74
CA LEU A 46 -35.88 1.95 21.58
C LEU A 46 -34.81 1.70 20.50
N GLU A 47 -34.62 0.47 20.05
CA GLU A 47 -33.56 0.07 19.11
C GLU A 47 -33.57 0.91 17.81
N ASP A 48 -34.76 1.14 17.25
CA ASP A 48 -34.94 1.92 16.02
C ASP A 48 -35.35 3.38 16.28
N ARG A 49 -35.45 3.81 17.54
CA ARG A 49 -35.84 5.18 17.89
C ARG A 49 -34.65 6.12 17.87
N GLU A 50 -34.90 7.35 17.43
CA GLU A 50 -33.92 8.44 17.49
C GLU A 50 -33.80 8.94 18.93
N CYS A 51 -32.98 8.26 19.73
CA CYS A 51 -32.88 8.50 21.17
C CYS A 51 -31.49 8.93 21.64
N ILE A 52 -30.47 8.89 20.77
CA ILE A 52 -29.11 9.35 21.08
C ILE A 52 -28.84 10.68 20.37
N TYR A 53 -28.53 11.73 21.12
CA TYR A 53 -28.19 13.03 20.56
C TYR A 53 -26.77 13.03 19.97
N SER A 54 -26.64 13.41 18.70
CA SER A 54 -25.35 13.65 18.04
C SER A 54 -25.05 15.15 18.02
N ARG A 55 -24.02 15.60 18.75
CA ARG A 55 -23.55 17.00 18.70
C ARG A 55 -23.13 17.43 17.30
N THR A 56 -22.44 16.54 16.58
CA THR A 56 -21.95 16.80 15.21
C THR A 56 -23.09 17.09 14.24
N ARG A 57 -24.23 16.40 14.39
CA ARG A 57 -25.41 16.56 13.52
C ARG A 57 -26.49 17.46 14.11
N ARG A 58 -26.41 17.78 15.41
CA ARG A 58 -27.43 18.51 16.19
C ARG A 58 -28.82 17.88 16.08
N GLN A 59 -28.86 16.56 16.07
CA GLN A 59 -30.11 15.80 15.96
C GLN A 59 -30.00 14.49 16.73
N PHE A 60 -31.16 13.93 17.07
CA PHE A 60 -31.23 12.57 17.60
C PHE A 60 -31.07 11.57 16.46
N LEU A 61 -30.39 10.47 16.77
CA LEU A 61 -30.10 9.40 15.84
C LEU A 61 -30.35 8.04 16.52
N PRO A 62 -30.72 7.01 15.76
CA PRO A 62 -30.82 5.65 16.27
C PRO A 62 -29.45 5.11 16.74
N ALA A 63 -29.48 4.22 17.74
CA ALA A 63 -28.27 3.66 18.35
C ALA A 63 -27.34 2.94 17.38
N LYS A 64 -27.87 2.29 16.34
CA LYS A 64 -27.11 1.61 15.29
C LYS A 64 -26.11 2.50 14.53
N TYR A 65 -26.22 3.82 14.63
CA TYR A 65 -25.28 4.77 14.03
C TYR A 65 -24.13 5.17 14.98
N PHE A 66 -24.08 4.63 16.19
CA PHE A 66 -23.04 4.94 17.16
C PHE A 66 -22.15 3.73 17.46
N CYS A 67 -20.91 4.03 17.80
CA CYS A 67 -19.95 3.07 18.32
C CYS A 67 -19.27 3.66 19.56
N LEU A 68 -19.24 2.90 20.66
CA LEU A 68 -18.76 3.39 21.96
C LEU A 68 -17.29 3.81 21.91
N ASN A 69 -16.41 2.88 21.56
CA ASN A 69 -14.96 3.08 21.58
C ASN A 69 -14.41 3.51 20.21
N LEU A 70 -15.17 4.32 19.46
CA LEU A 70 -14.76 4.80 18.15
C LEU A 70 -13.96 6.11 18.28
N PRO A 71 -12.72 6.19 17.78
CA PRO A 71 -12.01 7.46 17.70
C PRO A 71 -12.73 8.44 16.77
N ILE A 72 -12.79 9.73 17.15
CA ILE A 72 -13.40 10.78 16.30
C ILE A 72 -12.75 10.82 14.90
N THR A 73 -11.45 10.54 14.83
CA THR A 73 -10.71 10.47 13.56
C THR A 73 -11.23 9.40 12.62
N ASP A 74 -11.98 8.41 13.12
CA ASP A 74 -12.45 7.24 12.37
C ASP A 74 -13.96 7.33 12.07
N GLU A 75 -14.64 8.39 12.52
CA GLU A 75 -16.06 8.65 12.21
C GLU A 75 -16.30 8.86 10.72
N ILE A 76 -17.45 8.40 10.23
CA ILE A 76 -17.85 8.62 8.83
C ILE A 76 -19.32 9.04 8.78
N PRO A 77 -19.63 10.33 9.03
CA PRO A 77 -21.01 10.81 8.92
C PRO A 77 -21.58 10.69 7.49
N PRO A 78 -22.86 10.30 7.31
CA PRO A 78 -23.87 9.99 8.33
C PRO A 78 -23.89 8.53 8.82
N PHE A 79 -22.90 7.72 8.49
CA PHE A 79 -22.98 6.27 8.66
C PHE A 79 -22.58 5.77 10.04
N ILE A 80 -21.56 6.36 10.66
CA ILE A 80 -21.14 6.02 12.01
C ILE A 80 -20.56 7.26 12.72
N PHE A 81 -20.90 7.38 14.00
CA PHE A 81 -20.47 8.41 14.93
C PHE A 81 -19.84 7.79 16.18
N SER A 82 -18.93 8.51 16.82
CA SER A 82 -18.46 8.19 18.16
C SER A 82 -19.55 8.56 19.16
N LEU A 83 -19.66 7.79 20.24
CA LEU A 83 -20.49 8.20 21.37
C LEU A 83 -19.74 9.25 22.20
N ASP A 84 -20.41 10.37 22.49
CA ASP A 84 -19.88 11.40 23.38
C ASP A 84 -19.43 10.82 24.73
N THR A 85 -18.24 11.21 25.18
CA THR A 85 -17.59 10.66 26.38
C THR A 85 -18.41 10.87 27.65
N GLU A 86 -19.22 11.93 27.70
CA GLU A 86 -20.14 12.22 28.79
C GLU A 86 -21.22 11.15 28.98
N PHE A 87 -21.50 10.36 27.95
CA PHE A 87 -22.48 9.29 27.97
C PHE A 87 -21.87 7.90 28.18
N HIS A 88 -20.54 7.79 28.29
CA HIS A 88 -19.85 6.48 28.44
C HIS A 88 -20.24 5.72 29.70
N GLU A 89 -20.69 6.42 30.75
CA GLU A 89 -21.21 5.81 31.98
C GLU A 89 -22.49 4.98 31.74
N TYR A 90 -23.25 5.29 30.68
CA TYR A 90 -24.49 4.59 30.32
C TYR A 90 -24.29 3.51 29.23
N LYS A 91 -23.05 3.01 29.07
CA LYS A 91 -22.69 2.05 28.02
C LYS A 91 -23.56 0.80 28.01
N GLU A 92 -24.00 0.30 29.16
CA GLU A 92 -24.79 -0.94 29.21
C GLU A 92 -26.15 -0.74 28.57
N PHE A 93 -26.80 0.39 28.84
CA PHE A 93 -28.03 0.78 28.16
C PHE A 93 -27.82 0.90 26.64
N PHE A 94 -26.78 1.62 26.21
CA PHE A 94 -26.53 1.83 24.78
C PHE A 94 -26.28 0.53 24.01
N LEU A 95 -25.56 -0.42 24.61
CA LEU A 95 -25.36 -1.73 24.00
C LEU A 95 -26.68 -2.51 23.86
N GLN A 96 -27.60 -2.40 24.83
CA GLN A 96 -28.90 -3.08 24.77
C GLN A 96 -29.80 -2.54 23.65
N ILE A 97 -29.68 -1.26 23.30
CA ILE A 97 -30.46 -0.63 22.22
C ILE A 97 -29.74 -0.65 20.86
N GLY A 98 -28.59 -1.33 20.74
CA GLY A 98 -27.96 -1.61 19.44
C GLY A 98 -26.73 -0.77 19.06
N THR A 99 -26.16 0.01 19.99
CA THR A 99 -24.86 0.67 19.77
C THR A 99 -23.75 -0.37 19.60
N GLN A 100 -22.81 -0.12 18.68
CA GLN A 100 -21.68 -1.02 18.49
C GLN A 100 -20.64 -0.88 19.62
N PRO A 101 -20.12 -1.97 20.20
CA PRO A 101 -19.19 -1.90 21.32
C PRO A 101 -17.83 -1.34 20.91
N GLU A 102 -17.30 -1.84 19.79
CA GLU A 102 -15.97 -1.51 19.30
C GLU A 102 -15.97 -1.39 17.77
N PRO A 103 -15.07 -0.55 17.22
CA PRO A 103 -14.91 -0.45 15.79
C PRO A 103 -14.33 -1.76 15.21
N HIS A 104 -14.93 -2.22 14.12
CA HIS A 104 -14.62 -3.51 13.53
C HIS A 104 -14.73 -3.45 12.00
N PRO A 105 -13.98 -4.23 11.19
CA PRO A 105 -14.00 -4.06 9.74
C PRO A 105 -15.34 -4.33 9.10
N MET A 106 -16.19 -5.20 9.68
CA MET A 106 -17.54 -5.43 9.14
C MET A 106 -18.36 -4.14 9.06
N LEU A 107 -18.20 -3.24 10.05
CA LEU A 107 -18.85 -1.93 10.05
C LEU A 107 -18.44 -1.12 8.81
N TYR A 108 -17.15 -1.00 8.55
CA TYR A 108 -16.64 -0.21 7.43
C TYR A 108 -16.89 -0.87 6.07
N GLY A 109 -16.86 -2.20 6.00
CA GLY A 109 -17.28 -2.95 4.82
C GLY A 109 -18.76 -2.70 4.48
N ASP A 110 -19.62 -2.62 5.51
CA ASP A 110 -21.02 -2.26 5.34
C ASP A 110 -21.24 -0.82 4.89
N ILE A 111 -20.42 0.11 5.36
CA ILE A 111 -20.45 1.50 4.89
C ILE A 111 -20.09 1.56 3.40
N LEU A 112 -19.02 0.87 2.98
CA LEU A 112 -18.61 0.79 1.57
C LEU A 112 -19.72 0.18 0.70
N ARG A 113 -20.40 -0.86 1.18
CA ARG A 113 -21.57 -1.46 0.52
C ARG A 113 -22.76 -0.52 0.43
N LYS A 114 -23.04 0.26 1.47
CA LYS A 114 -24.13 1.26 1.45
C LYS A 114 -23.80 2.38 0.46
N LEU A 115 -22.57 2.87 0.47
CA LEU A 115 -22.09 3.88 -0.48
C LEU A 115 -22.18 3.36 -1.93
N SER A 116 -21.77 2.12 -2.20
CA SER A 116 -21.81 1.58 -3.57
C SER A 116 -23.23 1.45 -4.12
N LYS A 117 -24.22 1.17 -3.26
CA LYS A 117 -25.64 1.16 -3.63
C LYS A 117 -26.17 2.55 -3.96
N VAL A 118 -25.75 3.57 -3.22
CA VAL A 118 -26.21 4.96 -3.45
C VAL A 118 -25.58 5.55 -4.71
N CYS A 119 -24.31 5.21 -4.99
CA CYS A 119 -23.58 5.75 -6.14
C CYS A 119 -23.83 4.98 -7.44
N GLU A 120 -24.53 3.83 -7.44
CA GLU A 120 -24.92 3.05 -8.63
C GLU A 120 -23.79 2.76 -9.65
N GLN A 121 -22.54 2.58 -9.19
CA GLN A 121 -21.33 2.41 -10.04
C GLN A 121 -20.94 3.64 -10.89
N ASP A 122 -21.49 4.81 -10.56
CA ASP A 122 -21.05 6.06 -11.13
C ASP A 122 -19.78 6.58 -10.45
N TYR A 123 -19.18 7.62 -11.04
CA TYR A 123 -18.05 8.33 -10.47
C TYR A 123 -18.42 8.96 -9.11
N LEU A 124 -17.59 8.68 -8.11
CA LEU A 124 -17.76 9.27 -6.78
C LEU A 124 -17.45 10.77 -6.84
N ASN A 125 -18.34 11.60 -6.31
CA ASN A 125 -18.00 13.00 -6.08
C ASN A 125 -16.96 13.14 -4.96
N SER A 126 -16.39 14.34 -4.77
CA SER A 126 -15.30 14.56 -3.80
C SER A 126 -15.66 14.16 -2.37
N ASN A 127 -16.92 14.32 -1.96
CA ASN A 127 -17.36 14.01 -0.60
C ASN A 127 -17.56 12.49 -0.42
N GLU A 128 -18.16 11.83 -1.41
CA GLU A 128 -18.30 10.37 -1.46
C GLU A 128 -16.94 9.68 -1.53
N LEU A 129 -16.02 10.20 -2.33
CA LEU A 129 -14.66 9.70 -2.45
C LEU A 129 -13.93 9.81 -1.10
N CYS A 130 -14.01 10.95 -0.42
CA CYS A 130 -13.40 11.14 0.90
C CYS A 130 -13.95 10.14 1.93
N LYS A 131 -15.28 9.95 1.98
CA LYS A 131 -15.92 8.98 2.88
C LYS A 131 -15.56 7.54 2.53
N SER A 132 -15.52 7.20 1.24
CA SER A 132 -15.18 5.85 0.77
C SER A 132 -13.72 5.52 1.08
N LEU A 133 -12.80 6.46 0.84
CA LEU A 133 -11.39 6.30 1.21
C LEU A 133 -11.21 6.13 2.71
N LYS A 134 -11.91 6.93 3.52
CA LYS A 134 -11.87 6.81 4.97
C LYS A 134 -12.43 5.47 5.45
N ALA A 135 -13.53 5.01 4.85
CA ALA A 135 -14.10 3.69 5.15
C ALA A 135 -13.13 2.57 4.76
N MET A 136 -12.46 2.68 3.62
CA MET A 136 -11.46 1.72 3.16
C MET A 136 -10.23 1.70 4.07
N GLU A 137 -9.72 2.87 4.47
CA GLU A 137 -8.63 3.05 5.43
C GLU A 137 -8.96 2.37 6.77
N CYS A 138 -10.13 2.69 7.35
CA CYS A 138 -10.56 2.08 8.60
C CYS A 138 -10.82 0.57 8.46
N PHE A 139 -11.39 0.12 7.33
CA PHE A 139 -11.58 -1.31 7.05
C PHE A 139 -10.27 -2.08 7.19
N PHE A 140 -9.22 -1.67 6.47
CA PHE A 140 -7.92 -2.35 6.51
C PHE A 140 -7.20 -2.17 7.85
N LYS A 141 -7.29 -0.98 8.47
CA LYS A 141 -6.75 -0.69 9.80
C LYS A 141 -7.26 -1.70 10.84
N TYR A 142 -8.57 -1.89 10.91
CA TYR A 142 -9.18 -2.82 11.87
C TYR A 142 -9.07 -4.28 11.44
N LEU A 143 -8.89 -4.56 10.13
CA LEU A 143 -8.71 -5.92 9.64
C LEU A 143 -7.33 -6.47 10.03
N ALA A 144 -6.31 -5.61 10.03
CA ALA A 144 -4.97 -5.95 10.49
C ALA A 144 -4.98 -6.46 11.95
N THR A 145 -5.74 -5.81 12.83
CA THR A 145 -5.78 -6.14 14.27
C THR A 145 -6.91 -7.11 14.67
N SER A 146 -7.90 -7.32 13.80
CA SER A 146 -9.03 -8.18 14.12
C SER A 146 -8.63 -9.66 14.23
N THR A 147 -9.18 -10.30 15.26
CA THR A 147 -9.18 -11.76 15.49
C THR A 147 -10.52 -12.42 15.14
N THR A 148 -11.57 -11.64 14.96
CA THR A 148 -12.95 -12.09 14.75
C THR A 148 -13.30 -12.30 13.28
N ILE A 149 -12.66 -11.57 12.35
CA ILE A 149 -12.80 -11.83 10.92
C ILE A 149 -11.81 -12.91 10.51
N THR A 150 -12.39 -14.01 10.02
CA THR A 150 -11.64 -15.12 9.45
C THR A 150 -11.91 -15.18 7.94
N PRO A 151 -11.11 -15.95 7.17
CA PRO A 151 -11.37 -16.18 5.75
C PRO A 151 -12.71 -16.88 5.46
N GLN A 152 -13.46 -17.28 6.49
CA GLN A 152 -14.79 -17.87 6.40
C GLN A 152 -15.92 -16.86 6.73
N THR A 153 -15.58 -15.71 7.32
CA THR A 153 -16.54 -14.66 7.68
C THR A 153 -16.98 -13.91 6.42
N LYS A 154 -18.14 -14.29 5.87
CA LYS A 154 -18.68 -13.69 4.65
C LYS A 154 -19.26 -12.31 4.95
N LEU A 155 -18.71 -11.27 4.33
CA LEU A 155 -19.34 -9.94 4.36
C LEU A 155 -20.57 -9.97 3.44
N PRO A 156 -21.59 -9.14 3.70
CA PRO A 156 -22.75 -9.04 2.82
C PRO A 156 -22.45 -8.32 1.48
N GLY A 157 -21.18 -7.95 1.26
CA GLY A 157 -20.63 -7.41 0.02
C GLY A 157 -19.48 -6.45 0.33
N LEU A 158 -18.28 -6.68 -0.21
CA LEU A 158 -17.14 -5.79 -0.04
C LEU A 158 -16.87 -5.03 -1.34
N TYR A 159 -16.81 -3.71 -1.25
CA TYR A 159 -16.50 -2.81 -2.34
C TYR A 159 -15.28 -1.98 -1.97
N LEU A 160 -14.39 -1.75 -2.93
CA LEU A 160 -13.21 -0.91 -2.74
C LEU A 160 -13.20 0.18 -3.83
N VAL A 161 -12.51 1.28 -3.55
CA VAL A 161 -12.40 2.40 -4.49
C VAL A 161 -11.37 2.04 -5.55
N SER A 162 -11.74 2.14 -6.83
CA SER A 162 -10.82 1.96 -7.96
C SER A 162 -10.14 3.27 -8.37
N ASN A 163 -9.05 3.17 -9.14
CA ASN A 163 -8.33 4.29 -9.77
C ASN A 163 -9.23 5.19 -10.65
N ASP A 164 -10.34 4.66 -11.15
CA ASP A 164 -11.37 5.42 -11.86
C ASP A 164 -12.35 6.14 -10.91
N PHE A 165 -12.06 6.22 -9.61
CA PHE A 165 -12.91 6.82 -8.58
C PHE A 165 -14.31 6.23 -8.50
N LYS A 166 -14.42 4.90 -8.64
CA LYS A 166 -15.68 4.15 -8.52
C LYS A 166 -15.60 3.12 -7.41
N LEU A 167 -16.74 2.78 -6.80
CA LEU A 167 -16.83 1.65 -5.87
C LEU A 167 -17.10 0.36 -6.67
N ILE A 168 -16.10 -0.52 -6.71
CA ILE A 168 -16.15 -1.79 -7.44
C ILE A 168 -16.06 -2.93 -6.44
N LYS A 169 -16.66 -4.08 -6.77
CA LYS A 169 -16.57 -5.27 -5.91
C LYS A 169 -15.09 -5.62 -5.70
N SER A 170 -14.75 -5.94 -4.47
CA SER A 170 -13.37 -6.18 -4.06
C SER A 170 -12.69 -7.30 -4.85
N ASN A 171 -13.41 -8.38 -5.18
CA ASN A 171 -12.87 -9.50 -5.96
C ASN A 171 -12.56 -9.17 -7.43
N ASP A 172 -13.04 -8.02 -7.93
CA ASP A 172 -12.76 -7.54 -9.29
C ASP A 172 -11.64 -6.48 -9.30
N ILE A 173 -11.10 -6.14 -8.12
CA ILE A 173 -10.04 -5.14 -7.95
C ILE A 173 -8.68 -5.81 -7.83
N VAL A 174 -7.69 -5.18 -8.48
CA VAL A 174 -6.27 -5.53 -8.35
C VAL A 174 -5.59 -4.58 -7.35
N ILE A 175 -4.91 -5.13 -6.36
CA ILE A 175 -4.05 -4.36 -5.44
C ILE A 175 -2.61 -4.46 -5.93
N MET A 176 -1.99 -3.31 -6.18
CA MET A 176 -0.54 -3.24 -6.40
C MET A 176 0.17 -3.61 -5.10
N ASP A 177 0.96 -4.68 -5.12
CA ASP A 177 1.75 -5.15 -3.99
C ASP A 177 3.26 -4.93 -4.17
N ASP A 178 3.67 -4.37 -5.32
CA ASP A 178 5.05 -4.03 -5.66
C ASP A 178 5.16 -2.60 -6.20
N LYS A 179 5.88 -1.72 -5.49
CA LYS A 179 6.11 -0.32 -5.88
C LYS A 179 6.87 -0.21 -7.20
N THR A 180 7.75 -1.16 -7.51
CA THR A 180 8.57 -1.12 -8.74
C THR A 180 7.74 -1.36 -10.00
N LYS A 181 6.50 -1.82 -9.84
CA LYS A 181 5.59 -2.19 -10.93
C LYS A 181 4.45 -1.17 -11.13
N LEU A 182 4.46 -0.03 -10.42
CA LEU A 182 3.40 0.97 -10.50
C LEU A 182 3.16 1.51 -11.92
N ASP A 183 4.21 1.63 -12.73
CA ASP A 183 4.09 2.13 -14.11
C ASP A 183 3.14 1.28 -14.98
N TYR A 184 3.04 -0.03 -14.69
CA TYR A 184 2.14 -0.94 -15.40
C TYR A 184 0.66 -0.62 -15.20
N MET A 185 0.28 0.08 -14.13
CA MET A 185 -1.13 0.47 -13.90
C MET A 185 -1.69 1.28 -15.07
N THR A 186 -0.86 2.14 -15.67
CA THR A 186 -1.24 2.97 -16.83
C THR A 186 -1.30 2.19 -18.14
N LYS A 187 -0.64 1.04 -18.21
CA LYS A 187 -0.59 0.17 -19.40
C LYS A 187 -1.71 -0.88 -19.41
N LEU A 188 -2.33 -1.12 -18.24
CA LEU A 188 -3.32 -2.19 -18.01
C LEU A 188 -4.75 -1.63 -17.85
N ASN A 189 -5.25 -0.96 -18.89
CA ASN A 189 -6.54 -0.25 -18.87
C ASN A 189 -7.78 -1.15 -18.63
N GLN A 190 -7.64 -2.46 -18.89
CA GLN A 190 -8.72 -3.43 -18.68
C GLN A 190 -8.94 -3.74 -17.20
N ASP A 191 -7.93 -3.50 -16.37
CA ASP A 191 -7.96 -3.80 -14.95
C ASP A 191 -8.38 -2.61 -14.12
N LYS A 192 -9.05 -2.92 -13.00
CA LYS A 192 -9.47 -1.94 -12.02
C LYS A 192 -8.54 -2.03 -10.82
N PHE A 193 -7.62 -1.10 -10.74
CA PHE A 193 -6.67 -1.05 -9.64
C PHE A 193 -7.28 -0.33 -8.44
N MET A 194 -6.93 -0.77 -7.23
CA MET A 194 -7.33 -0.08 -6.01
C MET A 194 -6.73 1.33 -5.97
N PHE A 195 -7.55 2.33 -5.68
CA PHE A 195 -7.09 3.69 -5.47
C PHE A 195 -6.53 3.85 -4.06
N ASN A 196 -5.23 4.09 -3.98
CA ASN A 196 -4.49 4.19 -2.71
C ASN A 196 -3.60 5.44 -2.70
N PRO A 197 -4.20 6.65 -2.64
CA PRO A 197 -3.45 7.89 -2.74
C PRO A 197 -2.47 8.02 -1.58
N ASN A 198 -1.20 8.30 -1.90
CA ASN A 198 -0.12 8.46 -0.93
C ASN A 198 0.00 7.29 0.07
N GLU A 199 -0.37 6.07 -0.34
CA GLU A 199 -0.37 4.87 0.51
C GLU A 199 -1.20 5.04 1.80
N ARG A 200 -2.25 5.88 1.74
CA ARG A 200 -3.10 6.19 2.89
C ARG A 200 -3.87 4.99 3.43
N VAL A 201 -4.26 4.07 2.54
CA VAL A 201 -5.14 2.93 2.88
C VAL A 201 -4.30 1.69 3.22
N LEU A 202 -3.37 1.35 2.34
CA LEU A 202 -2.45 0.23 2.52
C LEU A 202 -1.04 0.72 2.27
N LYS A 203 -0.15 0.47 3.23
CA LYS A 203 1.27 0.75 3.04
C LYS A 203 1.87 -0.36 2.21
N LEU A 204 2.57 0.02 1.15
CA LEU A 204 3.25 -0.93 0.30
C LEU A 204 4.64 -1.17 0.88
N ASP A 205 5.03 -2.44 0.98
CA ASP A 205 6.35 -2.78 1.47
C ASP A 205 7.41 -2.20 0.53
N PRO A 206 8.40 -1.45 1.06
CA PRO A 206 9.47 -0.89 0.24
C PRO A 206 10.44 -1.97 -0.28
N ASN A 207 10.41 -3.17 0.31
CA ASN A 207 11.22 -4.32 -0.07
C ASN A 207 10.29 -5.54 -0.20
N PRO A 208 9.92 -5.98 -1.42
CA PRO A 208 9.24 -7.26 -1.57
C PRO A 208 10.15 -8.36 -1.00
N PRO A 209 9.62 -9.34 -0.25
CA PRO A 209 10.43 -10.47 0.15
C PRO A 209 10.96 -11.13 -1.12
N SER A 210 12.28 -11.16 -1.29
CA SER A 210 12.89 -12.24 -2.06
C SER A 210 12.36 -13.54 -1.46
N SER A 211 12.09 -14.53 -2.29
CA SER A 211 11.36 -15.76 -1.92
C SER A 211 11.91 -16.54 -0.72
N ASN A 212 13.01 -16.10 -0.09
CA ASN A 212 13.70 -16.76 1.02
C ASN A 212 14.01 -15.89 2.26
N SER A 213 13.54 -14.63 2.39
CA SER A 213 13.83 -13.84 3.61
C SER A 213 12.78 -14.03 4.72
N LYS A 214 13.22 -14.38 5.94
CA LYS A 214 12.36 -14.44 7.14
C LYS A 214 11.66 -13.09 7.37
N PRO A 215 10.37 -13.08 7.73
CA PRO A 215 9.61 -11.84 7.92
C PRO A 215 10.19 -11.01 9.07
N SER A 216 10.42 -9.72 8.82
CA SER A 216 10.73 -8.74 9.85
C SER A 216 9.45 -8.34 10.60
N ASN A 217 9.53 -8.27 11.93
CA ASN A 217 8.39 -8.26 12.86
C ASN A 217 7.53 -6.96 12.89
N THR A 218 7.59 -6.08 11.90
CA THR A 218 6.87 -4.78 11.96
C THR A 218 6.17 -4.34 10.68
N ALA A 219 6.33 -5.04 9.57
CA ALA A 219 5.57 -4.80 8.35
C ALA A 219 4.38 -5.77 8.29
N THR A 220 3.16 -5.24 8.33
CA THR A 220 1.96 -6.06 8.15
C THR A 220 1.91 -6.47 6.68
N ASN A 221 2.32 -7.70 6.39
CA ASN A 221 2.39 -8.21 5.02
C ASN A 221 1.01 -8.08 4.36
N LEU A 222 0.97 -7.35 3.23
CA LEU A 222 -0.26 -7.09 2.49
C LEU A 222 -1.01 -8.39 2.16
N LYS A 223 -0.26 -9.45 1.85
CA LYS A 223 -0.80 -10.79 1.61
C LYS A 223 -1.58 -11.30 2.82
N ASP A 224 -1.00 -11.24 4.01
CA ASP A 224 -1.63 -11.71 5.25
C ASP A 224 -2.93 -10.96 5.55
N ILE A 225 -2.96 -9.64 5.31
CA ILE A 225 -4.18 -8.83 5.48
C ILE A 225 -5.24 -9.26 4.48
N THR A 226 -4.89 -9.38 3.19
CA THR A 226 -5.85 -9.81 2.16
C THR A 226 -6.34 -11.23 2.38
N ASP A 227 -5.50 -12.10 2.96
CA ASP A 227 -5.84 -13.49 3.23
C ASP A 227 -6.86 -13.64 4.35
N LYS A 228 -7.01 -12.65 5.24
CA LYS A 228 -8.13 -12.60 6.21
C LYS A 228 -9.49 -12.38 5.55
N ILE A 229 -9.53 -11.79 4.36
CA ILE A 229 -10.79 -11.52 3.64
C ILE A 229 -11.35 -12.84 3.10
N PHE A 230 -12.68 -12.97 3.18
CA PHE A 230 -13.43 -14.11 2.65
C PHE A 230 -13.04 -14.40 1.20
N VAL A 231 -12.81 -15.67 0.88
CA VAL A 231 -12.20 -16.11 -0.40
C VAL A 231 -12.91 -15.53 -1.63
N SER A 232 -14.25 -15.50 -1.65
CA SER A 232 -15.01 -15.00 -2.81
C SER A 232 -15.07 -13.46 -2.90
N GLN A 233 -14.53 -12.74 -1.93
CA GLN A 233 -14.53 -11.27 -1.84
C GLN A 233 -13.12 -10.69 -1.82
N ARG A 234 -12.11 -11.56 -1.85
CA ARG A 234 -10.70 -11.19 -1.75
C ARG A 234 -10.27 -10.44 -3.02
N PRO A 235 -9.64 -9.27 -2.90
CA PRO A 235 -9.02 -8.61 -4.05
C PRO A 235 -7.80 -9.39 -4.52
N VAL A 236 -7.46 -9.24 -5.80
CA VAL A 236 -6.34 -9.97 -6.40
C VAL A 236 -5.07 -9.14 -6.25
N LEU A 237 -3.99 -9.72 -5.74
CA LEU A 237 -2.70 -9.01 -5.73
C LEU A 237 -2.10 -8.98 -7.14
N PHE A 238 -1.40 -7.90 -7.49
CA PHE A 238 -0.74 -7.77 -8.80
C PHE A 238 0.20 -8.96 -9.05
N SER A 239 1.06 -9.31 -8.08
CA SER A 239 1.96 -10.45 -8.17
C SER A 239 1.26 -11.82 -8.27
N GLN A 240 -0.02 -11.93 -7.90
CA GLN A 240 -0.80 -13.16 -8.05
C GLN A 240 -1.40 -13.30 -9.45
N LYS A 241 -1.69 -12.17 -10.10
CA LYS A 241 -2.30 -12.12 -11.43
C LYS A 241 -1.26 -12.13 -12.54
N TYR A 242 -0.17 -11.39 -12.32
CA TYR A 242 0.85 -11.09 -13.31
C TYR A 242 2.20 -11.65 -12.93
N GLU A 243 2.97 -11.99 -13.95
CA GLU A 243 4.38 -12.33 -13.87
C GLU A 243 5.12 -11.55 -14.95
N GLU A 244 6.32 -11.09 -14.64
CA GLU A 244 7.17 -10.43 -15.62
C GLU A 244 8.01 -11.49 -16.33
N SER A 245 7.96 -11.44 -17.65
CA SER A 245 8.82 -12.21 -18.53
C SER A 245 9.68 -11.24 -19.34
N PHE A 246 10.77 -11.73 -19.89
CA PHE A 246 11.65 -10.94 -20.72
C PHE A 246 12.01 -11.70 -21.99
N SER A 247 12.31 -10.94 -23.04
CA SER A 247 12.80 -11.46 -24.32
C SER A 247 14.06 -10.71 -24.72
N ILE A 248 14.99 -11.46 -25.29
CA ILE A 248 16.26 -10.94 -25.80
C ILE A 248 16.34 -11.17 -27.30
N THR A 249 16.99 -10.24 -28.00
CA THR A 249 17.37 -10.42 -29.40
C THR A 249 18.89 -10.49 -29.49
N ILE A 250 19.37 -11.53 -30.18
CA ILE A 250 20.78 -11.77 -30.45
C ILE A 250 20.96 -11.72 -31.98
N PRO A 251 22.08 -11.19 -32.50
CA PRO A 251 22.36 -11.21 -33.93
C PRO A 251 22.27 -12.64 -34.52
N GLU A 252 21.60 -12.78 -35.68
CA GLU A 252 21.44 -14.08 -36.36
C GLU A 252 22.77 -14.64 -36.92
N ASP A 253 23.74 -13.77 -37.18
CA ASP A 253 25.05 -14.11 -37.74
C ASP A 253 26.16 -13.98 -36.68
N GLU A 254 26.72 -15.12 -36.29
CA GLU A 254 27.77 -15.25 -35.28
C GLU A 254 29.09 -14.55 -35.68
N GLU A 255 29.38 -14.40 -36.97
CA GLU A 255 30.61 -13.74 -37.45
C GLU A 255 30.45 -12.23 -37.67
N SER A 256 29.23 -11.71 -37.48
CA SER A 256 28.94 -10.31 -37.75
C SER A 256 29.74 -9.34 -36.88
N HIS A 257 30.00 -8.15 -37.43
CA HIS A 257 30.58 -7.04 -36.66
C HIS A 257 29.77 -6.71 -35.40
N ARG A 258 28.46 -6.95 -35.41
CA ARG A 258 27.57 -6.74 -34.25
C ARG A 258 27.87 -7.73 -33.14
N GLN A 259 28.04 -9.02 -33.46
CA GLN A 259 28.39 -10.03 -32.47
C GLN A 259 29.75 -9.76 -31.82
N ARG A 260 30.75 -9.36 -32.61
CA ARG A 260 32.07 -8.95 -32.08
C ARG A 260 31.96 -7.73 -31.15
N PHE A 261 31.09 -6.78 -31.47
CA PHE A 261 30.85 -5.63 -30.62
C PHE A 261 30.21 -6.04 -29.28
N LEU A 262 29.19 -6.90 -29.30
CA LEU A 262 28.56 -7.42 -28.08
C LEU A 262 29.58 -8.15 -27.19
N PHE A 263 30.45 -8.97 -27.77
CA PHE A 263 31.51 -9.66 -27.03
C PHE A 263 32.50 -8.69 -26.37
N ASN A 264 32.92 -7.63 -27.08
CA ASN A 264 33.79 -6.60 -26.52
C ASN A 264 33.10 -5.81 -25.39
N LEU A 265 31.81 -5.51 -25.56
CA LEU A 265 30.99 -4.83 -24.57
C LEU A 265 30.83 -5.68 -23.30
N GLU A 266 30.57 -6.97 -23.47
CA GLU A 266 30.48 -7.94 -22.38
C GLU A 266 31.81 -8.04 -21.64
N ARG A 267 32.94 -8.14 -22.36
CA ARG A 267 34.28 -8.12 -21.77
C ARG A 267 34.53 -6.83 -20.98
N LYS A 268 34.15 -5.68 -21.53
CA LYS A 268 34.30 -4.37 -20.88
C LYS A 268 33.54 -4.33 -19.54
N TYR A 269 32.27 -4.74 -19.52
CA TYR A 269 31.48 -4.69 -18.29
C TYR A 269 31.88 -5.78 -17.29
N ASN A 270 32.29 -6.96 -17.73
CA ASN A 270 32.91 -7.96 -16.85
C ASN A 270 34.21 -7.43 -16.21
N GLN A 271 35.07 -6.76 -16.97
CA GLN A 271 36.27 -6.09 -16.44
C GLN A 271 35.91 -4.97 -15.46
N LEU A 272 34.87 -4.19 -15.76
CA LEU A 272 34.39 -3.14 -14.87
C LEU A 272 33.88 -3.72 -13.53
N LEU A 273 33.03 -4.75 -13.57
CA LEU A 273 32.45 -5.37 -12.37
C LEU A 273 33.48 -6.15 -11.54
N SER A 274 34.55 -6.66 -12.15
CA SER A 274 35.66 -7.30 -11.44
C SER A 274 36.72 -6.31 -10.92
N SER A 275 36.61 -5.03 -11.28
CA SER A 275 37.62 -4.03 -10.96
C SER A 275 37.64 -3.69 -9.46
N ARG A 276 38.79 -3.91 -8.82
CA ARG A 276 39.03 -3.48 -7.42
C ARG A 276 38.84 -1.98 -7.23
N HIS A 277 39.16 -1.17 -8.25
CA HIS A 277 38.95 0.28 -8.19
C HIS A 277 37.47 0.63 -8.09
N LEU A 278 36.61 -0.06 -8.86
CA LEU A 278 35.17 0.11 -8.76
C LEU A 278 34.68 -0.29 -7.37
N HIS A 279 35.07 -1.47 -6.87
CA HIS A 279 34.67 -1.95 -5.54
C HIS A 279 35.03 -0.96 -4.44
N ARG A 280 36.28 -0.46 -4.45
CA ARG A 280 36.76 0.49 -3.45
C ARG A 280 36.07 1.84 -3.56
N CYS A 281 35.76 2.33 -4.76
CA CYS A 281 34.97 3.54 -4.94
C CYS A 281 33.54 3.36 -4.42
N MET A 282 32.86 2.27 -4.74
CA MET A 282 31.52 1.96 -4.23
C MET A 282 31.51 1.84 -2.70
N ALA A 283 32.50 1.15 -2.13
CA ALA A 283 32.67 1.02 -0.68
C ALA A 283 32.85 2.39 0.00
N ARG A 284 33.65 3.30 -0.59
CA ARG A 284 33.80 4.67 -0.08
C ARG A 284 32.50 5.46 -0.11
N VAL A 285 31.76 5.36 -1.21
CA VAL A 285 30.45 6.02 -1.34
C VAL A 285 29.49 5.53 -0.26
N ILE A 286 29.39 4.21 -0.08
CA ILE A 286 28.56 3.57 0.94
C ILE A 286 28.99 3.99 2.35
N ALA A 287 30.27 3.82 2.70
CA ALA A 287 30.79 4.14 4.02
C ALA A 287 30.61 5.63 4.37
N ASN A 288 30.86 6.54 3.43
CA ASN A 288 30.64 7.97 3.62
C ASN A 288 29.17 8.31 3.81
N HIS A 289 28.26 7.63 3.11
CA HIS A 289 26.83 7.84 3.28
C HIS A 289 26.36 7.37 4.66
N VAL A 290 26.77 6.18 5.10
CA VAL A 290 26.47 5.64 6.44
C VAL A 290 27.00 6.57 7.54
N ALA A 291 28.23 7.07 7.40
CA ALA A 291 28.82 7.99 8.37
C ALA A 291 28.04 9.30 8.53
N ARG A 292 27.43 9.80 7.44
CA ARG A 292 26.59 11.01 7.46
C ARG A 292 25.23 10.81 8.13
N GLN A 293 24.72 9.58 8.17
CA GLN A 293 23.42 9.27 8.77
C GLN A 293 23.45 9.15 10.31
N GLN A 294 24.56 9.47 10.98
CA GLN A 294 24.73 9.34 12.44
C GLN A 294 24.41 7.93 12.98
N ASN A 295 24.63 6.89 12.16
CA ASN A 295 24.35 5.51 12.54
C ASN A 295 25.52 4.96 13.41
N PRO A 296 25.28 4.39 14.61
CA PRO A 296 26.35 3.96 15.53
C PRO A 296 27.20 2.77 15.04
N LYS A 297 26.81 2.10 13.94
CA LYS A 297 27.59 1.03 13.32
C LYS A 297 28.54 1.62 12.27
N ILE A 298 29.73 2.03 12.69
CA ILE A 298 30.82 2.34 11.75
C ILE A 298 31.27 1.00 11.14
N ILE A 299 30.93 0.77 9.87
CA ILE A 299 31.42 -0.39 9.13
C ILE A 299 32.79 -0.04 8.55
N SER A 300 33.77 -0.93 8.70
CA SER A 300 35.09 -0.68 8.13
C SER A 300 35.01 -0.66 6.60
N LEU A 301 35.80 0.21 5.96
CA LEU A 301 35.83 0.33 4.50
C LEU A 301 36.20 -1.01 3.84
N ASP A 302 37.13 -1.74 4.45
CA ASP A 302 37.64 -2.99 3.90
C ASP A 302 36.60 -4.12 3.98
N ASP A 303 35.74 -4.13 5.01
CA ASP A 303 34.62 -5.08 5.10
C ASP A 303 33.58 -4.82 4.00
N VAL A 304 33.24 -3.55 3.75
CA VAL A 304 32.31 -3.17 2.67
C VAL A 304 32.91 -3.50 1.30
N GLU A 305 34.19 -3.22 1.07
CA GLU A 305 34.89 -3.58 -0.17
C GLU A 305 34.86 -5.09 -0.41
N ASN A 306 35.14 -5.89 0.62
CA ASN A 306 35.11 -7.36 0.53
C ASN A 306 33.71 -7.89 0.22
N LEU A 307 32.67 -7.34 0.86
CA LEU A 307 31.29 -7.71 0.60
C LEU A 307 30.88 -7.41 -0.85
N ILE A 308 31.16 -6.19 -1.32
CA ILE A 308 30.84 -5.77 -2.70
C ILE A 308 31.58 -6.65 -3.71
N ARG A 309 32.87 -6.89 -3.47
CA ARG A 309 33.69 -7.74 -4.33
C ARG A 309 33.11 -9.15 -4.41
N GLN A 310 32.82 -9.77 -3.27
CA GLN A 310 32.24 -11.11 -3.23
C GLN A 310 30.94 -11.17 -4.02
N ARG A 311 30.02 -10.22 -3.81
CA ARG A 311 28.70 -10.22 -4.46
C ARG A 311 28.76 -9.92 -5.96
N LEU A 312 29.60 -8.97 -6.39
CA LEU A 312 29.75 -8.64 -7.81
C LEU A 312 30.51 -9.74 -8.59
N THR A 313 31.31 -10.58 -7.93
CA THR A 313 32.00 -11.70 -8.60
C THR A 313 31.03 -12.74 -9.15
N PHE A 314 29.84 -12.88 -8.55
CA PHE A 314 28.80 -13.82 -9.00
C PHE A 314 27.93 -13.27 -10.14
N VAL A 315 28.09 -11.99 -10.51
CA VAL A 315 27.32 -11.37 -11.59
C VAL A 315 27.95 -11.68 -12.94
N LYS A 316 27.28 -12.52 -13.73
CA LYS A 316 27.62 -12.78 -15.14
C LYS A 316 26.97 -11.72 -16.01
N VAL A 317 27.76 -11.05 -16.84
CA VAL A 317 27.22 -10.08 -17.81
C VAL A 317 26.93 -10.76 -19.12
N THR A 318 25.77 -10.47 -19.72
CA THR A 318 25.42 -10.90 -21.08
C THR A 318 24.94 -9.69 -21.87
N CYS A 319 25.64 -9.36 -22.96
CA CYS A 319 25.26 -8.24 -23.82
C CYS A 319 24.39 -8.72 -24.98
N VAL A 320 23.27 -8.03 -25.20
CA VAL A 320 22.28 -8.37 -26.24
C VAL A 320 22.02 -7.16 -27.13
N GLU A 321 21.55 -7.38 -28.35
CA GLU A 321 21.19 -6.27 -29.26
C GLU A 321 20.00 -5.50 -28.68
N TYR A 322 18.99 -6.25 -28.26
CA TYR A 322 17.73 -5.71 -27.78
C TYR A 322 17.17 -6.54 -26.62
N LEU A 323 16.51 -5.85 -25.69
CA LEU A 323 15.99 -6.41 -24.45
C LEU A 323 14.64 -5.75 -24.15
N GLU A 324 13.63 -6.60 -24.00
CA GLU A 324 12.28 -6.18 -23.64
C GLU A 324 11.78 -6.98 -22.45
N THR A 325 10.94 -6.34 -21.65
CA THR A 325 10.14 -6.99 -20.61
C THR A 325 8.67 -6.89 -20.97
N ASN A 326 7.92 -7.93 -20.65
CA ASN A 326 6.48 -7.99 -20.88
C ASN A 326 5.81 -8.76 -19.74
N LEU A 327 4.61 -8.34 -19.37
CA LEU A 327 3.78 -9.07 -18.43
C LEU A 327 3.09 -10.25 -19.12
N ILE A 328 2.95 -11.33 -18.35
CA ILE A 328 2.14 -12.49 -18.68
C ILE A 328 1.09 -12.71 -17.59
N TYR A 329 -0.08 -13.22 -17.98
CA TYR A 329 -1.07 -13.69 -17.02
C TYR A 329 -0.62 -15.02 -16.43
N LYS A 330 -0.44 -15.11 -15.11
CA LYS A 330 0.04 -16.34 -14.46
C LYS A 330 -0.82 -17.58 -14.76
N LYS A 331 -2.14 -17.40 -14.86
CA LYS A 331 -3.09 -18.50 -15.07
C LYS A 331 -3.10 -19.03 -16.51
N THR A 332 -3.01 -18.14 -17.49
CA THR A 332 -3.16 -18.51 -18.92
C THR A 332 -1.84 -18.53 -19.67
N GLN A 333 -0.77 -18.00 -19.07
CA GLN A 333 0.55 -17.79 -19.69
C GLN A 333 0.49 -16.93 -20.97
N GLN A 334 -0.59 -16.17 -21.14
CA GLN A 334 -0.77 -15.28 -22.28
C GLN A 334 -0.01 -13.97 -22.05
N LYS A 335 0.73 -13.52 -23.08
CA LYS A 335 1.43 -12.24 -23.10
C LYS A 335 0.45 -11.06 -23.20
N ILE A 336 0.84 -9.95 -22.59
CA ILE A 336 0.08 -8.70 -22.60
C ILE A 336 0.83 -7.69 -23.46
N ASP A 337 0.37 -7.52 -24.70
CA ASP A 337 1.08 -6.71 -25.69
C ASP A 337 1.21 -5.23 -25.27
N THR A 338 0.24 -4.70 -24.53
CA THR A 338 0.30 -3.30 -24.04
C THR A 338 1.33 -3.09 -22.95
N SER A 339 1.89 -4.17 -22.37
CA SER A 339 2.84 -4.10 -21.26
C SER A 339 4.30 -4.11 -21.70
N VAL A 340 4.57 -4.30 -23.01
CA VAL A 340 5.95 -4.36 -23.52
C VAL A 340 6.71 -3.08 -23.16
N ASP A 341 7.93 -3.25 -22.68
CA ASP A 341 8.81 -2.17 -22.27
C ASP A 341 10.26 -2.49 -22.66
N GLU A 342 10.89 -1.60 -23.41
CA GLU A 342 12.31 -1.71 -23.73
C GLU A 342 13.14 -1.43 -22.47
N LYS A 343 14.11 -2.30 -22.18
CA LYS A 343 15.00 -2.12 -21.03
C LYS A 343 16.45 -1.94 -21.48
N ALA A 344 17.12 -0.99 -20.85
CA ALA A 344 18.57 -0.83 -20.99
C ALA A 344 19.34 -1.95 -20.29
N VAL A 345 18.85 -2.38 -19.13
CA VAL A 345 19.48 -3.38 -18.26
C VAL A 345 18.39 -4.18 -17.56
N TYR A 346 18.57 -5.50 -17.45
CA TYR A 346 17.69 -6.40 -16.69
C TYR A 346 18.52 -7.41 -15.91
N LEU A 347 18.17 -7.61 -14.64
CA LEU A 347 18.88 -8.51 -13.74
C LEU A 347 18.01 -9.74 -13.46
N VAL A 348 18.54 -10.93 -13.73
CA VAL A 348 17.94 -12.21 -13.36
C VAL A 348 18.73 -12.81 -12.21
N VAL A 349 18.04 -13.14 -11.13
CA VAL A 349 18.64 -13.74 -9.92
C VAL A 349 18.02 -15.12 -9.71
N GLU A 350 18.80 -16.17 -9.97
CA GLU A 350 18.41 -17.57 -9.81
C GLU A 350 19.16 -18.21 -8.63
N GLY A 351 18.83 -17.77 -7.42
CA GLY A 351 19.52 -18.18 -6.18
C GLY A 351 20.66 -17.24 -5.78
N GLU A 352 21.52 -17.66 -4.84
CA GLU A 352 22.55 -16.79 -4.24
C GLU A 352 23.79 -16.59 -5.14
N GLU A 353 24.09 -17.54 -6.03
CA GLU A 353 25.34 -17.53 -6.83
C GLU A 353 25.12 -17.44 -8.35
N ASN A 354 23.88 -17.52 -8.83
CA ASN A 354 23.56 -17.36 -10.26
C ASN A 354 22.83 -16.05 -10.51
N VAL A 355 23.62 -15.00 -10.77
CA VAL A 355 23.10 -13.69 -11.14
C VAL A 355 23.53 -13.36 -12.55
N ILE A 356 22.56 -13.13 -13.44
CA ILE A 356 22.82 -12.76 -14.84
C ILE A 356 22.32 -11.34 -15.07
N LEU A 357 23.21 -10.48 -15.54
CA LEU A 357 22.94 -9.10 -15.91
C LEU A 357 22.90 -8.97 -17.43
N TYR A 358 21.70 -8.78 -17.97
CA TYR A 358 21.48 -8.49 -19.37
C TYR A 358 21.66 -6.99 -19.64
N ILE A 359 22.48 -6.65 -20.63
CA ILE A 359 22.74 -5.26 -21.06
C ILE A 359 22.35 -5.12 -22.53
N SER A 360 21.45 -4.19 -22.84
CA SER A 360 21.10 -3.87 -24.22
C SER A 360 22.08 -2.88 -24.83
N MET A 361 22.67 -3.26 -25.97
CA MET A 361 23.54 -2.43 -26.79
C MET A 361 22.87 -1.11 -27.21
N LYS A 362 21.57 -1.14 -27.56
CA LYS A 362 20.81 0.03 -28.03
C LYS A 362 20.89 1.22 -27.05
N HIS A 363 21.06 0.93 -25.76
CA HIS A 363 20.99 1.93 -24.71
C HIS A 363 22.35 2.32 -24.13
N THR A 364 23.47 1.67 -24.47
CA THR A 364 24.76 1.90 -23.78
C THR A 364 25.33 3.31 -23.96
N GLU A 365 24.96 4.00 -25.04
CA GLU A 365 25.38 5.38 -25.30
C GLU A 365 24.44 6.42 -24.69
N GLN A 366 23.30 5.99 -24.14
CA GLN A 366 22.29 6.89 -23.61
C GLN A 366 22.72 7.47 -22.25
N PRO A 367 22.46 8.76 -21.96
CA PRO A 367 22.86 9.39 -20.69
C PRO A 367 22.31 8.71 -19.43
N TYR A 368 21.16 8.03 -19.54
CA TYR A 368 20.50 7.36 -18.42
C TYR A 368 20.99 5.93 -18.18
N PHE A 369 21.83 5.38 -19.07
CA PHE A 369 22.27 3.99 -19.02
C PHE A 369 22.92 3.61 -17.69
N THR A 370 23.84 4.43 -17.21
CA THR A 370 24.58 4.18 -15.96
C THR A 370 23.65 4.18 -14.74
N LEU A 371 22.56 4.93 -14.80
CA LEU A 371 21.51 4.92 -13.77
C LEU A 371 20.71 3.62 -13.79
N CYS A 372 20.32 3.14 -14.98
CA CYS A 372 19.69 1.83 -15.13
C CYS A 372 20.59 0.70 -14.63
N LEU A 373 21.88 0.73 -14.98
CA LEU A 373 22.87 -0.23 -14.54
C LEU A 373 23.06 -0.21 -13.01
N ALA A 374 23.19 0.97 -12.41
CA ALA A 374 23.30 1.11 -10.96
C ALA A 374 22.05 0.60 -10.23
N ARG A 375 20.84 0.89 -10.74
CA ARG A 375 19.59 0.38 -10.18
C ARG A 375 19.48 -1.13 -10.29
N ALA A 376 19.85 -1.70 -11.42
CA ALA A 376 19.85 -3.15 -11.63
C ALA A 376 20.82 -3.87 -10.70
N LEU A 377 21.98 -3.27 -10.39
CA LEU A 377 22.97 -3.86 -9.47
C LEU A 377 22.64 -3.64 -7.98
N SER A 378 21.75 -2.69 -7.66
CA SER A 378 21.38 -2.35 -6.28
C SER A 378 21.00 -3.57 -5.41
N PRO A 379 20.19 -4.55 -5.89
CA PRO A 379 19.86 -5.74 -5.13
C PRO A 379 21.09 -6.61 -4.81
N CYS A 380 22.03 -6.73 -5.75
CA CYS A 380 23.27 -7.49 -5.57
C CYS A 380 24.20 -6.89 -4.53
N LEU A 381 24.05 -5.61 -4.18
CA LEU A 381 24.91 -4.95 -3.20
C LEU A 381 24.37 -5.07 -1.78
N GLY A 382 23.14 -5.57 -1.60
CA GLY A 382 22.43 -5.65 -0.32
C GLY A 382 22.37 -4.31 0.41
N LEU A 383 22.14 -3.22 -0.34
CA LEU A 383 21.98 -1.88 0.22
C LEU A 383 20.82 -1.80 1.23
N SER A 384 19.85 -2.71 1.13
CA SER A 384 18.75 -2.89 2.09
C SER A 384 19.23 -3.36 3.47
N GLU A 385 20.22 -4.26 3.55
CA GLU A 385 20.85 -4.70 4.80
C GLU A 385 21.59 -3.55 5.49
N LEU A 386 22.09 -2.62 4.66
CA LEU A 386 22.80 -1.42 5.09
C LEU A 386 21.87 -0.24 5.39
N GLN A 387 20.54 -0.41 5.27
CA GLN A 387 19.52 0.63 5.49
C GLN A 387 19.73 1.89 4.65
N LEU A 388 20.29 1.74 3.45
CA LEU A 388 20.59 2.87 2.57
C LEU A 388 19.41 3.19 1.65
N ASP A 389 19.19 4.48 1.37
CA ASP A 389 18.21 4.91 0.37
C ASP A 389 18.69 4.50 -1.03
N ASN A 390 17.98 3.57 -1.65
CA ASN A 390 18.28 3.02 -2.99
C ASN A 390 18.34 4.12 -4.07
N SER A 391 17.60 5.23 -3.93
CA SER A 391 17.53 6.27 -4.96
C SER A 391 18.81 7.12 -5.01
N VAL A 392 19.26 7.60 -3.85
CA VAL A 392 20.49 8.39 -3.70
C VAL A 392 21.71 7.51 -4.00
N MET A 393 21.70 6.27 -3.50
CA MET A 393 22.77 5.33 -3.78
C MET A 393 22.87 4.97 -5.25
N ALA A 394 21.75 4.72 -5.94
CA ALA A 394 21.77 4.46 -7.37
C ALA A 394 22.38 5.62 -8.17
N ALA A 395 22.10 6.88 -7.79
CA ALA A 395 22.69 8.05 -8.46
C ALA A 395 24.20 8.18 -8.24
N LEU A 396 24.67 7.93 -7.01
CA LEU A 396 26.10 7.97 -6.67
C LEU A 396 26.87 6.82 -7.34
N LEU A 397 26.27 5.62 -7.36
CA LEU A 397 26.79 4.46 -8.08
C LEU A 397 26.82 4.70 -9.58
N ALA A 398 25.78 5.28 -10.17
CA ALA A 398 25.72 5.62 -11.59
C ALA A 398 26.86 6.56 -12.00
N THR A 399 27.16 7.55 -11.17
CA THR A 399 28.28 8.48 -11.39
C THR A 399 29.62 7.75 -11.37
N THR A 400 29.81 6.86 -10.39
CA THR A 400 31.04 6.08 -10.22
C THR A 400 31.25 5.11 -11.38
N ILE A 401 30.21 4.36 -11.75
CA ILE A 401 30.20 3.42 -12.86
C ILE A 401 30.46 4.17 -14.18
N GLY A 402 29.81 5.32 -14.39
CA GLY A 402 29.99 6.13 -15.59
C GLY A 402 31.41 6.68 -15.75
N GLN A 403 32.02 7.15 -14.66
CA GLN A 403 33.42 7.62 -14.69
C GLN A 403 34.40 6.48 -14.96
N MET A 404 34.22 5.33 -14.29
CA MET A 404 35.09 4.17 -14.48
C MET A 404 34.94 3.54 -15.87
N ALA A 405 33.72 3.48 -16.41
CA ALA A 405 33.46 2.96 -17.75
C ALA A 405 34.08 3.82 -18.87
N LYS A 406 34.30 5.11 -18.64
CA LYS A 406 35.03 6.01 -19.56
C LYS A 406 36.53 5.78 -19.54
N LEU A 407 37.09 5.32 -18.42
CA LEU A 407 38.52 5.02 -18.28
C LEU A 407 38.93 3.66 -18.89
N LEU A 408 37.94 2.83 -19.23
CA LEU A 408 38.12 1.54 -19.90
C LEU A 408 37.98 1.62 -21.43
N ASN A 409 37.66 2.81 -21.97
CA ASN A 409 37.77 3.13 -23.40
C ASN A 409 39.14 3.73 -23.66
#